data_AF-A0A916YH87-F1
#
_entry.id   AF-A0A916YH87-F1
#
_cell.length_a   1.000
_cell.length_b   1.000
_cell.length_c   1.000
_cell.angle_alpha   90.00
_cell.angle_beta   90.00
_cell.angle_gamma   90.00
#
_symmetry.space_group_name_H-M   'P 1'
#
loop_
_entity.id
_entity.type
_entity.pdbx_description
1 polymer ?
#
loop_
_entity_poly.entity_id
_entity_poly.type
_entity_poly.pdbx_seq_one_letter_code
_entity_poly.pdbx_strand_id
1 'polypeptide(L)'
;MSNRTIKIGPNCQRHIGKYEGATEANYIAFSKLTAQKVAISRMDSELTERLNIYTVAHLWNLKTEAPEQFMDENEYHTYLVENSKNPYELAKFWKQAKTDAESWICKESIIDECLPPFPKTDFERWGDKNWLKDVSKAWFNDKTTNLDVKVEEINASSSIQITIDDCIEFVKKYKPNAYKNPKVIERETIEKRFKEVAGFNIKDYYAEHLIRSNEFMSLNLETAPF
;
A
#
# COMPACT_ATOMS: atom_id res chain seq x y z
N MET A 1 -33.93 14.92 24.76
CA MET A 1 -33.11 14.12 23.83
C MET A 1 -33.91 13.90 22.56
N SER A 2 -33.51 14.52 21.44
CA SER A 2 -34.25 14.46 20.18
C SER A 2 -33.81 13.22 19.40
N ASN A 3 -34.69 12.22 19.28
CA ASN A 3 -34.50 11.09 18.38
C ASN A 3 -34.58 11.61 16.94
N ARG A 4 -33.42 11.82 16.30
CA ARG A 4 -33.37 12.03 14.85
C ARG A 4 -33.77 10.72 14.17
N THR A 5 -35.00 10.65 13.69
CA THR A 5 -35.45 9.62 12.78
C THR A 5 -34.64 9.76 11.50
N ILE A 6 -33.65 8.88 11.30
CA ILE A 6 -32.88 8.82 10.05
C ILE A 6 -33.87 8.45 8.95
N LYS A 7 -34.15 9.37 8.03
CA LYS A 7 -35.04 9.10 6.89
C LYS A 7 -34.33 8.16 5.94
N ILE A 8 -34.72 6.89 5.99
CA ILE A 8 -34.31 5.86 5.05
C ILE A 8 -34.77 6.26 3.63
N GLY A 9 -33.86 6.29 2.67
CA GLY A 9 -34.16 6.69 1.29
C GLY A 9 -35.12 5.73 0.57
N PRO A 10 -35.82 6.19 -0.49
CA PRO A 10 -36.88 5.43 -1.17
C PRO A 10 -36.41 4.10 -1.77
N ASN A 11 -35.16 4.00 -2.21
CA ASN A 11 -34.59 2.75 -2.73
C ASN A 11 -34.32 1.71 -1.63
N CYS A 12 -33.93 2.16 -0.43
CA CYS A 12 -33.75 1.28 0.72
C CYS A 12 -35.11 0.75 1.21
N GLN A 13 -36.12 1.61 1.27
CA GLN A 13 -37.50 1.18 1.59
C GLN A 13 -38.03 0.14 0.62
N ARG A 14 -37.80 0.31 -0.69
CA ARG A 14 -38.18 -0.69 -1.71
C ARG A 14 -37.44 -2.02 -1.52
N HIS A 15 -36.16 -1.99 -1.16
CA HIS A 15 -35.38 -3.21 -0.92
C HIS A 15 -35.87 -3.97 0.32
N ILE A 16 -36.10 -3.25 1.43
CA ILE A 16 -36.66 -3.82 2.67
C ILE A 16 -38.06 -4.38 2.44
N GLY A 17 -38.92 -3.66 1.69
CA GLY A 17 -40.27 -4.13 1.37
C GLY A 17 -40.32 -5.31 0.41
N LYS A 18 -39.23 -5.58 -0.33
CA LYS A 18 -39.17 -6.69 -1.31
C LYS A 18 -38.61 -7.98 -0.71
N TYR A 19 -37.72 -7.88 0.28
CA TYR A 19 -37.03 -9.03 0.86
C TYR A 19 -37.36 -9.13 2.35
N GLU A 20 -38.10 -10.18 2.72
CA GLU A 20 -38.48 -10.43 4.12
C GLU A 20 -37.23 -10.59 5.00
N GLY A 21 -37.19 -9.89 6.14
CA GLY A 21 -36.03 -9.86 7.04
C GLY A 21 -34.85 -8.98 6.58
N ALA A 22 -34.97 -8.27 5.44
CA ALA A 22 -33.92 -7.35 5.00
C ALA A 22 -33.85 -6.09 5.88
N THR A 23 -32.63 -5.75 6.29
CA THR A 23 -32.35 -4.55 7.09
C THR A 23 -31.75 -3.44 6.22
N GLU A 24 -31.65 -2.23 6.78
CA GLU A 24 -30.91 -1.14 6.14
C GLU A 24 -29.43 -1.51 5.90
N ALA A 25 -28.82 -2.25 6.84
CA ALA A 25 -27.46 -2.76 6.68
C ALA A 25 -27.34 -3.70 5.47
N ASN A 26 -28.34 -4.56 5.24
CA ASN A 26 -28.37 -5.44 4.07
C ASN A 26 -28.46 -4.64 2.76
N TYR A 27 -29.27 -3.58 2.73
CA TYR A 27 -29.36 -2.70 1.57
C TYR A 27 -28.04 -1.94 1.31
N ILE A 28 -27.37 -1.45 2.35
CA ILE A 28 -26.07 -0.78 2.22
C ILE A 28 -25.03 -1.76 1.65
N ALA A 29 -24.98 -3.00 2.14
CA ALA A 29 -24.10 -4.03 1.62
C ALA A 29 -24.43 -4.37 0.14
N PHE A 30 -25.70 -4.56 -0.18
CA PHE A 30 -26.17 -4.85 -1.53
C PHE A 30 -25.84 -3.73 -2.53
N SER A 31 -26.09 -2.48 -2.15
CA SER A 31 -25.81 -1.31 -2.99
C SER A 31 -24.31 -1.14 -3.22
N LYS A 32 -23.48 -1.37 -2.19
CA LYS A 32 -22.01 -1.38 -2.33
C LYS A 32 -21.53 -2.45 -3.31
N LEU A 33 -22.03 -3.68 -3.21
CA LEU A 33 -21.68 -4.77 -4.12
C LEU A 33 -22.12 -4.47 -5.57
N THR A 34 -23.31 -3.89 -5.74
CA THR A 34 -23.83 -3.52 -7.06
C THR A 34 -22.97 -2.42 -7.69
N ALA A 35 -22.65 -1.38 -6.93
CA ALA A 35 -21.76 -0.30 -7.39
C ALA A 35 -20.37 -0.84 -7.77
N GLN A 36 -19.84 -1.78 -6.98
CA GLN A 36 -18.56 -2.44 -7.26
C GLN A 36 -18.62 -3.24 -8.56
N LYS A 37 -19.67 -4.03 -8.82
CA LYS A 37 -19.84 -4.77 -10.08
C LYS A 37 -19.91 -3.85 -11.29
N VAL A 38 -20.66 -2.75 -11.21
CA VAL A 38 -20.74 -1.75 -12.28
C VAL A 38 -19.38 -1.09 -12.51
N ALA A 39 -18.64 -0.76 -11.44
CA ALA A 39 -17.31 -0.19 -11.55
C ALA A 39 -16.31 -1.16 -12.20
N ILE A 40 -16.33 -2.45 -11.82
CA ILE A 40 -15.51 -3.50 -12.43
C ILE A 40 -15.81 -3.61 -13.93
N SER A 41 -17.09 -3.73 -14.31
CA SER A 41 -17.48 -3.87 -15.72
C SER A 41 -17.02 -2.68 -16.58
N ARG A 42 -17.10 -1.46 -16.03
CA ARG A 42 -16.56 -0.26 -16.69
C ARG A 42 -15.04 -0.33 -16.85
N MET A 43 -14.32 -0.66 -15.78
CA MET A 43 -12.86 -0.75 -15.79
C MET A 43 -12.36 -1.86 -16.73
N ASP A 44 -13.05 -3.00 -16.76
CA ASP A 44 -12.77 -4.08 -17.71
C ASP A 44 -12.93 -3.62 -19.15
N SER A 45 -14.04 -2.93 -19.47
CA SER A 45 -14.28 -2.42 -20.82
C SER A 45 -13.21 -1.41 -21.25
N GLU A 46 -12.82 -0.51 -20.36
CA GLU A 46 -11.74 0.45 -20.60
C GLU A 46 -10.39 -0.24 -20.82
N LEU A 47 -10.10 -1.27 -20.02
CA LEU A 47 -8.85 -2.03 -20.11
C LEU A 47 -8.78 -2.89 -21.38
N THR A 48 -9.87 -3.55 -21.74
CA THR A 48 -9.96 -4.40 -22.94
C THR A 48 -9.84 -3.58 -24.22
N GLU A 49 -10.49 -2.43 -24.27
CA GLU A 49 -10.37 -1.47 -25.38
C GLU A 49 -8.92 -0.96 -25.49
N ARG A 50 -8.33 -0.53 -24.37
CA ARG A 50 -6.98 0.05 -24.34
C ARG A 50 -5.88 -0.94 -24.77
N LEU A 51 -6.01 -2.20 -24.36
CA LEU A 51 -5.04 -3.25 -24.69
C LEU A 51 -5.40 -4.05 -25.93
N ASN A 52 -6.52 -3.72 -26.58
CA ASN A 52 -7.05 -4.43 -27.74
C ASN A 52 -7.18 -5.95 -27.49
N ILE A 53 -7.73 -6.31 -26.33
CA ILE A 53 -8.01 -7.70 -25.92
C ILE A 53 -9.52 -7.91 -25.77
N TYR A 54 -9.98 -9.14 -25.97
CA TYR A 54 -11.42 -9.45 -25.85
C TYR A 54 -11.92 -9.46 -24.40
N THR A 55 -11.09 -9.96 -23.47
CA THR A 55 -11.42 -10.08 -22.05
C THR A 55 -10.16 -9.88 -21.21
N VAL A 56 -10.32 -9.36 -19.99
CA VAL A 56 -9.22 -9.20 -19.03
C VAL A 56 -8.56 -10.54 -18.65
N ALA A 57 -9.22 -11.67 -18.90
CA ALA A 57 -8.65 -13.01 -18.70
C ALA A 57 -7.55 -13.36 -19.73
N HIS A 58 -7.45 -12.61 -20.84
CA HIS A 58 -6.37 -12.77 -21.81
C HIS A 58 -5.04 -12.16 -21.33
N LEU A 59 -5.06 -11.38 -20.25
CA LEU A 59 -3.84 -10.79 -19.68
C LEU A 59 -2.85 -11.88 -19.24
N TRP A 60 -3.31 -13.08 -18.87
CA TRP A 60 -2.46 -14.23 -18.61
C TRP A 60 -1.52 -14.58 -19.77
N ASN A 61 -1.94 -14.35 -21.02
CA ASN A 61 -1.17 -14.66 -22.22
C ASN A 61 -0.22 -13.53 -22.64
N LEU A 62 -0.35 -12.34 -22.04
CA LEU A 62 0.45 -11.16 -22.34
C LEU A 62 1.54 -10.95 -21.28
N LYS A 63 2.28 -12.01 -20.96
CA LYS A 63 3.36 -11.92 -19.98
C LYS A 63 4.48 -11.04 -20.51
N THR A 64 5.08 -10.26 -19.62
CA THR A 64 6.23 -9.44 -19.97
C THR A 64 7.44 -10.34 -20.12
N GLU A 65 8.04 -10.34 -21.31
CA GLU A 65 9.31 -11.04 -21.55
C GLU A 65 10.43 -10.31 -20.81
N ALA A 66 11.09 -11.04 -19.93
CA ALA A 66 12.24 -10.57 -19.18
C ALA A 66 13.51 -11.22 -19.76
N PRO A 67 14.59 -10.45 -19.95
CA PRO A 67 15.88 -11.01 -20.32
C PRO A 67 16.28 -12.20 -19.45
N GLU A 68 16.78 -13.29 -20.04
CA GLU A 68 17.28 -14.47 -19.31
C GLU A 68 18.50 -14.18 -18.42
N GLN A 69 19.02 -12.95 -18.48
CA GLN A 69 20.28 -12.54 -17.85
C GLN A 69 20.14 -12.12 -16.37
N PHE A 70 18.92 -12.09 -15.82
CA PHE A 70 18.75 -11.79 -14.41
C PHE A 70 19.27 -12.95 -13.56
N MET A 71 20.24 -12.65 -12.70
CA MET A 71 20.81 -13.63 -11.77
C MET A 71 20.10 -13.65 -10.41
N ASP A 72 19.37 -12.57 -10.07
CA ASP A 72 18.65 -12.40 -8.82
C ASP A 72 17.14 -12.18 -9.03
N GLU A 73 16.34 -12.76 -8.13
CA GLU A 73 14.88 -12.63 -8.14
C GLU A 73 14.43 -11.18 -7.89
N ASN A 74 15.19 -10.40 -7.11
CA ASN A 74 14.84 -9.00 -6.88
C ASN A 74 15.08 -8.14 -8.11
N GLU A 75 16.19 -8.36 -8.84
CA GLU A 75 16.46 -7.65 -10.09
C GLU A 75 15.39 -7.95 -11.13
N TYR A 76 14.97 -9.21 -11.24
CA TYR A 76 13.86 -9.64 -12.07
C TYR A 76 12.54 -8.93 -11.69
N HIS A 77 12.23 -8.90 -10.40
CA HIS A 77 11.03 -8.24 -9.88
C HIS A 77 11.02 -6.74 -10.15
N THR A 78 12.13 -6.04 -9.86
CA THR A 78 12.28 -4.60 -10.15
C THR A 78 12.12 -4.32 -11.64
N TYR A 79 12.75 -5.13 -12.49
CA TYR A 79 12.59 -5.00 -13.94
C TYR A 79 11.13 -5.12 -14.37
N LEU A 80 10.40 -6.11 -13.85
CA LEU A 80 8.99 -6.29 -14.19
C LEU A 80 8.11 -5.16 -13.69
N VAL A 81 8.33 -4.62 -12.50
CA VAL A 81 7.59 -3.45 -12.00
C VAL A 81 7.79 -2.25 -12.94
N GLU A 82 9.00 -2.02 -13.42
CA GLU A 82 9.33 -0.88 -14.27
C GLU A 82 8.87 -1.07 -15.73
N ASN A 83 8.95 -2.29 -16.25
CA ASN A 83 8.81 -2.54 -17.69
C ASN A 83 7.53 -3.28 -18.07
N SER A 84 6.81 -3.87 -17.11
CA SER A 84 5.58 -4.58 -17.42
C SER A 84 4.54 -3.66 -18.05
N LYS A 85 3.95 -4.16 -19.15
CA LYS A 85 2.78 -3.58 -19.82
C LYS A 85 1.52 -4.38 -19.50
N ASN A 86 1.60 -5.31 -18.56
CA ASN A 86 0.51 -6.19 -18.19
C ASN A 86 -0.10 -5.75 -16.84
N PRO A 87 -1.32 -5.17 -16.85
CA PRO A 87 -2.01 -4.77 -15.61
C PRO A 87 -2.20 -5.92 -14.61
N TYR A 88 -2.29 -7.17 -15.08
CA TYR A 88 -2.41 -8.34 -14.19
C TYR A 88 -1.12 -8.59 -13.41
N GLU A 89 0.04 -8.47 -14.03
CA GLU A 89 1.34 -8.60 -13.34
C GLU A 89 1.49 -7.48 -12.31
N LEU A 90 1.23 -6.23 -12.71
CA LEU A 90 1.26 -5.08 -11.82
C LEU A 90 0.28 -5.22 -10.66
N ALA A 91 -0.90 -5.81 -10.87
CA ALA A 91 -1.87 -6.07 -9.80
C ALA A 91 -1.35 -7.09 -8.77
N LYS A 92 -0.61 -8.12 -9.19
CA LYS A 92 0.02 -9.07 -8.26
C LYS A 92 1.10 -8.40 -7.43
N PHE A 93 2.01 -7.67 -8.09
CA PHE A 93 3.09 -6.98 -7.40
C PHE A 93 2.55 -5.92 -6.45
N TRP A 94 1.50 -5.19 -6.85
CA TRP A 94 0.85 -4.23 -5.99
C TRP A 94 0.26 -4.89 -4.74
N LYS A 95 -0.42 -6.03 -4.88
CA LYS A 95 -0.98 -6.77 -3.75
C LYS A 95 0.12 -7.23 -2.78
N GLN A 96 1.21 -7.77 -3.31
CA GLN A 96 2.36 -8.18 -2.50
C GLN A 96 3.02 -6.98 -1.81
N ALA A 97 3.36 -5.93 -2.55
CA ALA A 97 3.96 -4.71 -2.01
C ALA A 97 3.08 -4.03 -0.96
N LYS A 98 1.74 -4.11 -1.09
CA LYS A 98 0.81 -3.63 -0.07
C LYS A 98 0.95 -4.43 1.23
N THR A 99 0.95 -5.76 1.15
CA THR A 99 1.14 -6.62 2.32
C THR A 99 2.51 -6.43 2.95
N ASP A 100 3.56 -6.32 2.15
CA ASP A 100 4.92 -6.05 2.62
C ASP A 100 5.02 -4.68 3.30
N ALA A 101 4.36 -3.66 2.74
CA ALA A 101 4.36 -2.32 3.33
C ALA A 101 3.63 -2.27 4.68
N GLU A 102 2.53 -3.02 4.83
CA GLU A 102 1.76 -3.12 6.07
C GLU A 102 2.49 -3.93 7.15
N SER A 103 3.30 -4.91 6.76
CA SER A 103 4.07 -5.77 7.66
C SER A 103 5.51 -5.28 7.90
N TRP A 104 5.90 -4.16 7.31
CA TRP A 104 7.27 -3.66 7.38
C TRP A 104 7.60 -3.12 8.76
N ILE A 105 8.59 -3.75 9.40
CA ILE A 105 9.11 -3.31 10.69
C ILE A 105 10.62 -3.19 10.56
N CYS A 106 11.15 -1.97 10.73
CA CYS A 106 12.57 -1.67 10.73
C CYS A 106 12.90 -0.61 11.78
N LYS A 107 14.19 -0.43 12.10
CA LYS A 107 14.63 0.57 13.07
C LYS A 107 14.15 1.97 12.70
N GLU A 108 14.30 2.33 11.43
CA GLU A 108 13.92 3.64 10.90
C GLU A 108 12.42 3.91 11.04
N SER A 109 11.57 2.90 10.81
CA SER A 109 10.12 3.01 11.03
C SER A 109 9.80 3.27 12.50
N ILE A 110 10.43 2.53 13.41
CA ILE A 110 10.20 2.68 14.85
C ILE A 110 10.71 4.05 15.33
N ILE A 111 11.87 4.51 14.84
CA ILE A 111 12.39 5.82 15.19
C ILE A 111 11.47 6.93 14.66
N ASP A 112 11.00 6.85 13.41
CA ASP A 112 10.10 7.87 12.84
C ASP A 112 8.79 8.00 13.62
N GLU A 113 8.23 6.87 14.06
CA GLU A 113 6.95 6.83 14.79
C GLU A 113 7.10 7.18 16.28
N CYS A 114 8.18 6.72 16.92
CA CYS A 114 8.30 6.74 18.37
C CYS A 114 9.31 7.73 18.93
N LEU A 115 10.20 8.33 18.13
CA LEU A 115 11.17 9.31 18.64
C LEU A 115 10.56 10.71 18.71
N PRO A 116 10.30 11.28 19.90
CA PRO A 116 9.86 12.66 20.01
C PRO A 116 11.04 13.64 19.94
N PRO A 117 10.80 14.94 19.70
CA PRO A 117 11.83 15.98 19.74
C PRO A 117 12.60 15.97 21.06
N PHE A 118 13.91 16.17 21.05
CA PHE A 118 14.83 16.07 22.21
C PHE A 118 15.76 17.29 22.34
N PRO A 119 16.42 17.52 23.49
CA PRO A 119 17.29 18.68 23.67
C PRO A 119 18.44 18.71 22.65
N LYS A 120 18.75 19.90 22.11
CA LYS A 120 19.83 20.04 21.12
C LYS A 120 21.19 19.59 21.66
N THR A 121 21.41 19.79 22.97
CA THR A 121 22.62 19.39 23.68
C THR A 121 22.92 17.89 23.57
N ASP A 122 21.90 17.05 23.39
CA ASP A 122 22.10 15.61 23.27
C ASP A 122 22.64 15.24 21.89
N PHE A 123 22.19 15.90 20.82
CA PHE A 123 22.81 15.73 19.51
C PHE A 123 24.26 16.22 19.53
N GLU A 124 24.55 17.30 20.24
CA GLU A 124 25.91 17.82 20.41
C GLU A 124 26.82 16.92 21.26
N ARG A 125 26.24 16.07 22.11
CA ARG A 125 26.94 15.12 22.99
C ARG A 125 27.22 13.79 22.29
N TRP A 126 26.23 13.26 21.58
CA TRP A 126 26.27 11.93 20.98
C TRP A 126 26.58 11.94 19.48
N GLY A 127 26.26 13.04 18.78
CA GLY A 127 26.52 13.22 17.35
C GLY A 127 27.66 14.19 17.06
N ASP A 128 27.94 14.36 15.76
CA ASP A 128 28.92 15.34 15.28
C ASP A 128 28.26 16.71 15.10
N LYS A 129 28.76 17.70 15.85
CA LYS A 129 28.30 19.10 15.83
C LYS A 129 28.32 19.73 14.44
N ASN A 130 29.18 19.27 13.53
CA ASN A 130 29.26 19.79 12.16
C ASN A 130 27.98 19.55 11.35
N TRP A 131 27.19 18.55 11.73
CA TRP A 131 25.96 18.16 11.06
C TRP A 131 24.71 18.89 11.57
N LEU A 132 24.82 19.67 12.65
CA LEU A 132 23.69 20.42 13.21
C LEU A 132 22.98 21.34 12.20
N LYS A 133 23.72 21.84 11.20
CA LYS A 133 23.18 22.69 10.14
C LYS A 133 22.25 21.92 9.18
N ASP A 134 22.46 20.62 9.05
CA ASP A 134 21.74 19.74 8.12
C ASP A 134 20.54 19.06 8.82
N VAL A 135 20.57 19.01 10.16
CA VAL A 135 19.47 18.48 10.97
C VAL A 135 18.31 19.47 11.06
N SER A 136 17.09 18.96 10.90
CA SER A 136 15.87 19.74 11.06
C SER A 136 15.70 20.27 12.49
N LYS A 137 15.46 21.58 12.63
CA LYS A 137 15.15 22.21 13.93
C LYS A 137 13.93 21.59 14.63
N ALA A 138 13.03 20.94 13.88
CA ALA A 138 11.84 20.29 14.43
C ALA A 138 12.16 19.09 15.34
N TRP A 139 13.38 18.53 15.25
CA TRP A 139 13.85 17.49 16.17
C TRP A 139 14.25 18.03 17.54
N PHE A 140 14.44 19.35 17.70
CA PHE A 140 15.02 19.91 18.90
C PHE A 140 13.99 20.61 19.80
N ASN A 141 13.97 20.22 21.08
CA ASN A 141 13.18 20.88 22.12
C ASN A 141 13.85 20.74 23.51
N ASP A 142 14.35 21.86 24.04
CA ASP A 142 15.10 21.91 25.30
C ASP A 142 14.24 21.63 26.56
N LYS A 143 12.90 21.60 26.43
CA LYS A 143 11.98 21.32 27.55
C LYS A 143 11.60 19.85 27.67
N THR A 144 12.20 18.98 26.86
CA THR A 144 11.83 17.56 26.81
C THR A 144 12.87 16.69 27.50
N THR A 145 12.53 15.42 27.72
CA THR A 145 13.45 14.42 28.24
C THR A 145 14.62 14.18 27.30
N ASN A 146 15.74 13.74 27.87
CA ASN A 146 16.95 13.47 27.12
C ASN A 146 16.78 12.27 26.16
N LEU A 147 17.64 12.21 25.14
CA LEU A 147 17.63 11.20 24.10
C LEU A 147 17.87 9.79 24.65
N ASP A 148 18.74 9.64 25.65
CA ASP A 148 19.04 8.34 26.29
C ASP A 148 17.79 7.72 26.94
N VAL A 149 17.07 8.48 27.76
CA VAL A 149 15.82 8.04 28.40
C VAL A 149 14.77 7.66 27.36
N LYS A 150 14.66 8.43 26.27
CA LYS A 150 13.71 8.13 25.17
C LYS A 150 14.06 6.84 24.44
N VAL A 151 15.35 6.60 24.20
CA VAL A 151 15.81 5.35 23.57
C VAL A 151 15.50 4.16 24.47
N GLU A 152 15.66 4.29 25.78
CA GLU A 152 15.24 3.25 26.74
C GLU A 152 13.73 3.00 26.71
N GLU A 153 12.90 4.05 26.67
CA GLU A 153 11.43 3.94 26.55
C GLU A 153 11.00 3.24 25.26
N ILE A 154 11.64 3.58 24.13
CA ILE A 154 11.39 2.93 22.83
C ILE A 154 11.76 1.44 22.92
N ASN A 155 12.94 1.12 23.47
CA ASN A 155 13.39 -0.27 23.62
C ASN A 155 12.54 -1.10 24.57
N ALA A 156 11.87 -0.48 25.55
CA ALA A 156 10.96 -1.17 26.46
C ALA A 156 9.65 -1.61 25.78
N SER A 157 9.27 -0.96 24.67
CA SER A 157 8.02 -1.21 23.95
C SER A 157 8.21 -1.82 22.55
N SER A 158 9.43 -1.78 22.01
CA SER A 158 9.79 -2.28 20.69
C SER A 158 10.38 -3.70 20.74
N SER A 159 10.11 -4.49 19.70
CA SER A 159 10.76 -5.79 19.47
C SER A 159 12.19 -5.67 18.90
N ILE A 160 12.53 -4.51 18.34
CA ILE A 160 13.85 -4.22 17.75
C ILE A 160 14.59 -3.24 18.66
N GLN A 161 15.81 -3.60 19.03
CA GLN A 161 16.69 -2.75 19.82
C GLN A 161 17.24 -1.59 18.96
N ILE A 162 17.06 -0.38 19.46
CA ILE A 162 17.51 0.89 18.90
C ILE A 162 18.62 1.44 19.78
N THR A 163 19.71 1.85 19.15
CA THR A 163 20.82 2.53 19.81
C THR A 163 20.70 4.03 19.66
N ILE A 164 21.41 4.79 20.50
CA ILE A 164 21.51 6.24 20.36
C ILE A 164 22.10 6.60 18.98
N ASP A 165 23.09 5.85 18.50
CA ASP A 165 23.70 6.08 17.19
C ASP A 165 22.70 5.90 16.04
N ASP A 166 21.80 4.90 16.12
CA ASP A 166 20.73 4.72 15.14
C ASP A 166 19.82 5.97 15.08
N CYS A 167 19.46 6.54 16.24
CA CYS A 167 18.67 7.76 16.31
C CYS A 167 19.41 8.98 15.74
N ILE A 168 20.71 9.12 16.03
CA ILE A 168 21.51 10.24 15.52
C ILE A 168 21.65 10.16 14.00
N GLU A 169 21.95 8.99 13.44
CA GLU A 169 22.02 8.79 11.99
C GLU A 169 20.67 9.01 11.32
N PHE A 170 19.57 8.57 11.94
CA PHE A 170 18.22 8.81 11.43
C PHE A 170 17.88 10.30 11.36
N VAL A 171 18.15 11.05 12.44
CA VAL A 171 17.85 12.49 12.57
C VAL A 171 18.67 13.34 11.60
N LYS A 172 19.88 12.90 11.22
CA LYS A 172 20.68 13.52 10.14
C LYS A 172 20.02 13.38 8.76
N LYS A 173 19.32 12.27 8.53
CA LYS A 173 18.80 11.90 7.21
C LYS A 173 17.35 12.33 6.99
N TYR A 174 16.52 12.31 8.03
CA TYR A 174 15.08 12.52 7.91
C TYR A 174 14.57 13.65 8.81
N LYS A 175 13.52 14.34 8.35
CA LYS A 175 12.70 15.22 9.21
C LYS A 175 11.73 14.36 10.04
N PRO A 176 11.16 14.88 11.15
CA PRO A 176 10.14 14.14 11.88
C PRO A 176 8.97 13.75 10.98
N ASN A 177 8.53 12.49 11.06
CA ASN A 177 7.42 11.92 10.26
C ASN A 177 7.64 11.99 8.75
N ALA A 178 8.90 12.00 8.30
CA ALA A 178 9.25 12.10 6.88
C ALA A 178 9.83 10.82 6.31
N TYR A 179 10.12 9.82 7.15
CA TYR A 179 10.59 8.55 6.65
C TYR A 179 9.49 7.86 5.86
N LYS A 180 9.83 7.43 4.64
CA LYS A 180 8.98 6.57 3.83
C LYS A 180 9.61 5.19 3.74
N ASN A 181 8.87 4.19 4.18
CA ASN A 181 9.21 2.79 4.00
C ASN A 181 9.47 2.48 2.51
N PRO A 182 10.59 1.82 2.15
CA PRO A 182 10.88 1.37 0.80
C PRO A 182 9.72 0.62 0.11
N LYS A 183 8.98 -0.22 0.84
CA LYS A 183 7.81 -0.95 0.33
C LYS A 183 6.62 -0.05 0.02
N VAL A 184 6.47 1.07 0.76
CA VAL A 184 5.48 2.10 0.40
C VAL A 184 5.88 2.80 -0.90
N ILE A 185 7.17 3.09 -1.07
CA ILE A 185 7.69 3.71 -2.31
C ILE A 185 7.51 2.75 -3.51
N GLU A 186 7.79 1.46 -3.30
CA GLU A 186 7.56 0.41 -4.29
C GLU A 186 6.08 0.34 -4.69
N ARG A 187 5.17 0.32 -3.71
CA ARG A 187 3.72 0.33 -3.95
C ARG A 187 3.30 1.58 -4.74
N GLU A 188 3.75 2.78 -4.35
CA GLU A 188 3.47 4.03 -5.06
C GLU A 188 3.98 3.98 -6.52
N THR A 189 5.12 3.35 -6.75
CA THR A 189 5.69 3.15 -8.09
C THR A 189 4.82 2.22 -8.93
N ILE A 190 4.39 1.10 -8.37
CA ILE A 190 3.48 0.15 -9.05
C ILE A 190 2.13 0.81 -9.36
N GLU A 191 1.58 1.61 -8.45
CA GLU A 191 0.33 2.35 -8.67
C GLU A 191 0.44 3.32 -9.85
N LYS A 192 1.56 4.04 -9.94
CA LYS A 192 1.85 4.93 -11.07
C LYS A 192 1.95 4.15 -12.38
N ARG A 193 2.72 3.06 -12.39
CA ARG A 193 2.88 2.19 -13.57
C ARG A 193 1.55 1.58 -14.01
N PHE A 194 0.75 1.08 -13.07
CA PHE A 194 -0.57 0.57 -13.37
C PHE A 194 -1.45 1.63 -14.03
N LYS A 195 -1.44 2.86 -13.52
CA LYS A 195 -2.21 3.97 -14.12
C LYS A 195 -1.75 4.30 -15.53
N GLU A 196 -0.44 4.28 -15.79
CA GLU A 196 0.11 4.51 -17.13
C GLU A 196 -0.35 3.43 -18.13
N VAL A 197 -0.37 2.17 -17.70
CA VAL A 197 -0.76 1.03 -18.54
C VAL A 197 -2.27 0.92 -18.70
N ALA A 198 -3.04 1.02 -17.61
CA ALA A 198 -4.48 0.78 -17.56
C ALA A 198 -5.34 2.03 -17.81
N GLY A 199 -4.82 3.23 -17.55
CA GLY A 199 -5.54 4.51 -17.70
C GLY A 199 -6.24 5.01 -16.43
N PHE A 200 -6.34 4.19 -15.40
CA PHE A 200 -7.00 4.52 -14.13
C PHE A 200 -6.20 4.02 -12.93
N ASN A 201 -6.46 4.59 -11.75
CA ASN A 201 -5.80 4.16 -10.52
C ASN A 201 -6.28 2.76 -10.11
N ILE A 202 -5.35 1.90 -9.71
CA ILE A 202 -5.68 0.58 -9.16
C ILE A 202 -6.49 0.73 -7.86
N LYS A 203 -7.43 -0.21 -7.65
CA LYS A 203 -8.26 -0.30 -6.46
C LYS A 203 -8.19 -1.72 -5.93
N ASP A 204 -8.29 -1.89 -4.60
CA ASP A 204 -8.24 -3.19 -3.93
C ASP A 204 -9.10 -4.26 -4.63
N TYR A 205 -10.39 -3.96 -4.78
CA TYR A 205 -11.33 -4.89 -5.38
C TYR A 205 -11.06 -5.19 -6.85
N TYR A 206 -10.42 -4.27 -7.56
CA TYR A 206 -10.12 -4.45 -8.98
C TYR A 206 -8.84 -5.28 -9.16
N ALA A 207 -7.83 -5.06 -8.31
CA ALA A 207 -6.66 -5.91 -8.24
C ALA A 207 -7.07 -7.37 -7.97
N GLU A 208 -7.95 -7.60 -6.99
CA GLU A 208 -8.49 -8.94 -6.72
C GLU A 208 -9.25 -9.53 -7.91
N HIS A 209 -10.06 -8.72 -8.60
CA HIS A 209 -10.80 -9.16 -9.79
C HIS A 209 -9.88 -9.57 -10.93
N LEU A 210 -8.85 -8.75 -11.24
CA LEU A 210 -7.85 -9.07 -12.27
C LEU A 210 -7.10 -10.35 -11.93
N ILE A 211 -6.70 -10.51 -10.66
CA ILE A 211 -5.96 -11.69 -10.21
C ILE A 211 -6.81 -12.95 -10.40
N ARG A 212 -8.04 -12.96 -9.86
CA ARG A 212 -8.96 -14.10 -9.97
C ARG A 212 -9.28 -14.44 -11.42
N SER A 213 -9.61 -13.44 -12.24
CA SER A 213 -10.03 -13.65 -13.64
C SER A 213 -8.95 -14.33 -14.50
N ASN A 214 -7.67 -14.17 -14.14
CA ASN A 214 -6.54 -14.72 -14.87
C ASN A 214 -6.02 -16.03 -14.25
N GLU A 215 -6.11 -16.22 -12.93
CA GLU A 215 -5.74 -17.49 -12.27
C GLU A 215 -6.72 -18.63 -12.57
N PHE A 216 -8.01 -18.33 -12.76
CA PHE A 216 -8.96 -19.35 -13.22
C PHE A 216 -8.64 -19.87 -14.63
N MET A 217 -8.01 -19.07 -15.48
CA MET A 217 -7.60 -19.51 -16.82
C MET A 217 -6.37 -20.42 -16.79
N SER A 218 -5.42 -20.20 -15.87
CA SER A 218 -4.23 -21.06 -15.77
C SER A 218 -4.58 -22.50 -15.35
N LEU A 219 -5.50 -22.65 -14.39
CA LEU A 219 -5.92 -23.96 -13.88
C LEU A 219 -6.66 -24.80 -14.94
N ASN A 220 -7.46 -24.17 -15.81
CA ASN A 220 -8.22 -24.88 -16.84
C ASN A 220 -7.36 -25.35 -18.02
N LEU A 221 -6.20 -24.73 -18.26
CA LEU A 221 -5.27 -25.14 -19.32
C LEU A 221 -4.34 -26.27 -18.89
N GLU A 222 -3.97 -26.34 -17.61
CA GLU A 222 -3.12 -27.40 -17.07
C GLU A 222 -3.87 -28.72 -16.80
N THR A 223 -5.20 -28.68 -16.68
CA THR A 223 -6.03 -29.83 -16.32
C THR A 223 -6.86 -30.39 -17.47
N ALA A 224 -6.78 -29.82 -18.67
CA ALA A 224 -7.48 -30.34 -19.85
C ALA A 224 -6.77 -31.59 -20.37
N PRO A 225 -7.41 -32.78 -20.36
CA PRO A 225 -6.87 -33.95 -21.05
C PRO A 225 -6.92 -33.68 -22.55
N PHE A 226 -5.76 -33.74 -23.21
CA PHE A 226 -5.68 -33.77 -24.66
C PHE A 226 -6.30 -35.05 -25.23
#